data_AF-A0A7K2MDR8-F1
#
_entry.id   AF-A0A7K2MDR8-F1
#
_cell.length_a   1.000
_cell.length_b   1.000
_cell.length_c   1.000
_cell.angle_alpha   90.00
_cell.angle_beta   90.00
_cell.angle_gamma   90.00
#
_symmetry.space_group_name_H-M   'P 1'
#
loop_
_entity.id
_entity.type
_entity.pdbx_description
1 polymer ?
#
loop_
_entity_poly.entity_id
_entity_poly.type
_entity_poly.pdbx_seq_one_letter_code
_entity_poly.pdbx_strand_id
1 'polypeptide(L)'
;HVDLPTYPFQHQSYWLQVPESAGDLGTAGLDDAGHPLLGAVVRLPEDGGVLLTGRLSLASHPWLADHAVSGTVLVPGAALVELAVHAGQQVDAGVLDELVVETPLVLPATGAVRVQVTAGATDDLGRRAVAVHARGEDGEAWTRHASGFLTTGVAGHGTGSAADGFDFGVWPPEGAEALSVADFYDLRFVAGYEYGPVFQGLRRVWRRGEELFADVVLGEEAAGDAGAFGLHPALLDAALH
;
A
#
# COMPACT_ATOMS: atom_id res chain seq x y z
N HIS A 1 56.00 6.69 -20.53
CA HIS A 1 54.87 6.29 -19.68
C HIS A 1 53.68 6.14 -20.62
N VAL A 2 53.10 4.95 -20.77
CA VAL A 2 51.93 4.73 -21.65
C VAL A 2 50.73 4.63 -20.73
N ASP A 3 49.76 5.54 -20.89
CA ASP A 3 48.51 5.49 -20.15
C ASP A 3 47.60 4.41 -20.74
N LEU A 4 47.10 3.52 -19.87
CA LEU A 4 46.12 2.50 -20.22
C LEU A 4 44.71 3.10 -20.13
N PRO A 5 43.77 2.74 -21.03
CA PRO A 5 42.40 3.21 -20.95
C PRO A 5 41.71 2.64 -19.71
N THR A 6 41.15 3.51 -18.88
CA THR A 6 40.26 3.14 -17.78
C THR A 6 38.92 2.70 -18.37
N TYR A 7 38.67 1.41 -18.37
CA TYR A 7 37.35 0.86 -18.69
C TYR A 7 36.36 1.38 -17.65
N PRO A 8 35.26 2.06 -18.03
CA PRO A 8 34.26 2.50 -17.07
C PRO A 8 33.56 1.25 -16.54
N PHE A 9 33.80 0.94 -15.27
CA PHE A 9 33.00 -0.04 -14.56
C PHE A 9 31.54 0.45 -14.61
N GLN A 10 30.63 -0.34 -15.17
CA GLN A 10 29.20 -0.12 -14.96
C GLN A 10 28.94 -0.39 -13.48
N HIS A 11 28.73 0.67 -12.70
CA HIS A 11 28.45 0.58 -11.28
C HIS A 11 27.05 -0.02 -11.08
N GLN A 12 26.95 -1.34 -11.15
CA GLN A 12 25.78 -2.07 -10.67
C GLN A 12 26.12 -2.66 -9.30
N SER A 13 25.36 -2.24 -8.30
CA SER A 13 25.48 -2.74 -6.93
C SER A 13 24.86 -4.13 -6.84
N TYR A 14 25.70 -5.16 -6.74
CA TYR A 14 25.29 -6.53 -6.45
C TYR A 14 25.44 -6.80 -4.95
N TRP A 15 24.59 -6.17 -4.13
CA TRP A 15 24.50 -6.49 -2.70
C TRP A 15 23.39 -7.51 -2.48
N LEU A 16 23.70 -8.57 -1.72
CA LEU A 16 22.70 -9.49 -1.20
C LEU A 16 21.89 -8.73 -0.15
N GLN A 17 20.66 -8.34 -0.47
CA GLN A 17 19.73 -7.82 0.53
C GLN A 17 19.26 -9.00 1.37
N VAL A 18 19.92 -9.23 2.49
CA VAL A 18 19.47 -10.20 3.49
C VAL A 18 18.37 -9.48 4.28
N PRO A 19 17.11 -9.96 4.26
CA PRO A 19 16.09 -9.40 5.12
C PRO A 19 16.60 -9.52 6.57
N GLU A 20 16.53 -8.45 7.36
CA GLU A 20 16.69 -8.60 8.80
C GLU A 20 15.62 -9.57 9.26
N SER A 21 16.00 -10.82 9.54
CA SER A 21 15.07 -11.79 10.10
C SER A 21 14.58 -11.20 11.41
N ALA A 22 13.28 -10.87 11.49
CA ALA A 22 12.64 -10.63 12.77
C ALA A 22 13.06 -11.78 13.68
N GLY A 23 13.68 -11.48 14.84
CA GLY A 23 14.05 -12.52 15.80
C GLY A 23 12.83 -13.40 16.07
N ASP A 24 13.05 -14.69 16.38
CA ASP A 24 11.97 -15.69 16.52
C ASP A 24 10.79 -15.16 17.36
N LEU A 25 9.73 -14.70 16.68
CA LEU A 25 8.57 -14.06 17.28
C LEU A 25 7.84 -15.03 18.24
N GLY A 26 7.97 -16.34 17.99
CA GLY A 26 7.40 -17.37 18.84
C GLY A 26 7.99 -17.35 20.25
N THR A 27 9.24 -16.94 20.43
CA THR A 27 9.85 -16.79 21.77
C THR A 27 9.21 -15.67 22.59
N ALA A 28 8.61 -14.68 21.93
CA ALA A 28 7.82 -13.62 22.54
C ALA A 28 6.31 -13.96 22.62
N GLY A 29 5.92 -15.15 22.16
CA GLY A 29 4.52 -15.59 22.09
C GLY A 29 3.69 -14.85 21.04
N LEU A 30 4.35 -14.33 20.00
CA LEU A 30 3.72 -13.60 18.90
C LEU A 30 3.68 -14.46 17.64
N ASP A 31 2.61 -14.31 16.87
CA ASP A 31 2.49 -14.93 15.55
C ASP A 31 3.00 -13.96 14.47
N ASP A 32 3.56 -14.51 13.40
CA ASP A 32 3.91 -13.77 12.19
C ASP A 32 2.65 -13.21 11.52
N ALA A 33 2.68 -11.95 11.10
CA ALA A 33 1.52 -11.32 10.45
C ALA A 33 1.36 -11.71 8.98
N GLY A 34 2.35 -12.35 8.35
CA GLY A 34 2.29 -12.81 6.96
C GLY A 34 2.18 -11.69 5.94
N HIS A 35 2.72 -10.50 6.23
CA HIS A 35 2.52 -9.30 5.40
C HIS A 35 3.76 -8.40 5.33
N PRO A 36 4.17 -7.87 4.16
CA PRO A 36 5.45 -7.15 4.03
C PRO A 36 5.61 -5.88 4.88
N LEU A 37 4.49 -5.25 5.28
CA LEU A 37 4.48 -4.05 6.14
C LEU A 37 4.19 -4.33 7.62
N LEU A 38 3.87 -5.58 7.99
CA LEU A 38 3.47 -5.96 9.34
C LEU A 38 4.27 -7.18 9.79
N GLY A 39 4.93 -7.09 10.94
CA GLY A 39 5.78 -8.17 11.44
C GLY A 39 5.03 -9.18 12.32
N ALA A 40 4.10 -8.71 13.15
CA ALA A 40 3.45 -9.58 14.15
C ALA A 40 1.97 -9.29 14.33
N VAL A 41 1.21 -10.32 14.69
CA VAL A 41 -0.21 -10.25 15.07
C VAL A 41 -0.42 -10.78 16.49
N VAL A 42 -1.25 -10.06 17.25
CA VAL A 42 -1.70 -10.41 18.60
C VAL A 42 -3.22 -10.55 18.55
N ARG A 43 -3.74 -11.73 18.92
CA ARG A 43 -5.19 -11.94 19.08
C ARG A 43 -5.63 -11.49 20.48
N LEU A 44 -6.72 -10.74 20.54
CA LEU A 44 -7.29 -10.20 21.77
C LEU A 44 -8.44 -11.12 22.21
N PRO A 45 -8.23 -12.00 23.20
CA PRO A 45 -9.21 -13.04 23.55
C PRO A 45 -10.48 -12.49 24.21
N GLU A 46 -10.44 -11.28 24.76
CA GLU A 46 -11.58 -10.68 25.44
C GLU A 46 -12.71 -10.34 24.48
N ASP A 47 -12.39 -9.92 23.26
CA ASP A 47 -13.33 -9.30 22.33
C ASP A 47 -13.25 -9.88 20.90
N GLY A 48 -12.34 -10.84 20.68
CA GLY A 48 -12.12 -11.49 19.39
C GLY A 48 -11.54 -10.54 18.35
N GLY A 49 -10.87 -9.46 18.78
CA GLY A 49 -10.14 -8.55 17.92
C GLY A 49 -8.68 -8.95 17.71
N VAL A 50 -7.96 -8.13 16.96
CA VAL A 50 -6.53 -8.28 16.70
C VAL A 50 -5.80 -6.94 16.77
N LEU A 51 -4.53 -7.00 17.16
CA LEU A 51 -3.55 -5.95 17.01
C LEU A 51 -2.42 -6.47 16.13
N LEU A 52 -2.17 -5.81 14.99
CA LEU A 52 -1.04 -6.05 14.13
C LEU A 52 -0.01 -4.94 14.34
N THR A 53 1.27 -5.30 14.26
CA THR A 53 2.37 -4.35 14.48
C THR A 53 3.38 -4.41 13.35
N GLY A 54 3.90 -3.25 12.96
CA GLY A 54 4.88 -3.10 11.90
C GLY A 54 5.90 -2.02 12.19
N ARG A 55 6.96 -1.99 11.40
CA ARG A 55 8.00 -0.95 11.42
C ARG A 55 8.30 -0.56 9.99
N LEU A 56 8.03 0.69 9.63
CA LEU A 56 8.22 1.20 8.28
C LEU A 56 9.42 2.12 8.24
N SER A 57 10.31 1.90 7.27
CA SER A 57 11.45 2.77 7.02
C SER A 57 11.84 2.71 5.54
N LEU A 58 12.49 3.75 5.03
CA LEU A 58 13.04 3.73 3.68
C LEU A 58 14.19 2.71 3.51
N ALA A 59 14.81 2.26 4.60
CA ALA A 59 15.84 1.23 4.57
C ALA A 59 15.26 -0.18 4.34
N SER A 60 14.10 -0.47 4.94
CA SER A 60 13.41 -1.76 4.83
C SER A 60 12.41 -1.81 3.67
N HIS A 61 11.86 -0.66 3.29
CA HIS A 61 10.84 -0.52 2.24
C HIS A 61 11.22 0.62 1.29
N PRO A 62 12.28 0.47 0.46
CA PRO A 62 12.80 1.56 -0.37
C PRO A 62 11.77 2.12 -1.35
N TRP A 63 10.86 1.27 -1.85
CA TRP A 63 9.81 1.67 -2.78
C TRP A 63 8.85 2.73 -2.20
N LEU A 64 8.77 2.90 -0.88
CA LEU A 64 7.97 3.97 -0.28
C LEU A 64 8.52 5.37 -0.62
N ALA A 65 9.81 5.50 -0.95
CA ALA A 65 10.39 6.77 -1.40
C ALA A 65 9.79 7.27 -2.72
N ASP A 66 9.20 6.38 -3.52
CA ASP A 66 8.58 6.68 -4.81
C ASP A 66 7.18 7.29 -4.65
N HIS A 67 6.72 7.56 -3.43
CA HIS A 67 5.47 8.26 -3.18
C HIS A 67 5.71 9.46 -2.27
N ALA A 68 6.03 10.59 -2.91
CA ALA A 68 6.25 11.85 -2.23
C ALA A 68 5.32 12.95 -2.72
N VAL A 69 5.01 13.89 -1.84
CA VAL A 69 4.25 15.09 -2.16
C VAL A 69 5.03 16.31 -1.66
N SER A 70 5.43 17.19 -2.58
CA SER A 70 6.21 18.40 -2.29
C SER A 70 7.46 18.11 -1.45
N GLY A 71 8.23 17.09 -1.87
CA GLY A 71 9.45 16.62 -1.25
C GLY A 71 9.27 15.82 0.05
N THR A 72 8.04 15.55 0.46
CA THR A 72 7.74 14.78 1.68
C THR A 72 7.28 13.39 1.33
N VAL A 73 8.02 12.37 1.79
CA VAL A 73 7.62 10.96 1.60
C VAL A 73 6.43 10.63 2.48
N LEU A 74 5.35 10.16 1.85
CA LEU A 74 4.11 9.79 2.52
C LEU A 74 3.83 8.31 2.26
N VAL A 75 3.44 7.57 3.30
CA VAL A 75 2.83 6.25 3.08
C VAL A 75 1.51 6.48 2.32
N PRO A 76 1.32 5.84 1.15
CA PRO A 76 0.15 6.10 0.31
C PRO A 76 -1.14 5.69 1.02
N GLY A 77 -2.24 6.37 0.70
CA GLY A 77 -3.57 5.98 1.22
C GLY A 77 -3.92 4.54 0.88
N ALA A 78 -3.50 4.07 -0.29
CA ALA A 78 -3.61 2.67 -0.73
C ALA A 78 -2.93 1.67 0.24
N ALA A 79 -1.83 2.05 0.90
CA ALA A 79 -1.21 1.19 1.90
C ALA A 79 -2.02 1.14 3.19
N LEU A 80 -2.71 2.23 3.57
CA LEU A 80 -3.61 2.23 4.72
C LEU A 80 -4.83 1.33 4.47
N VAL A 81 -5.33 1.31 3.23
CA VAL A 81 -6.39 0.37 2.78
C VAL A 81 -5.91 -1.08 2.88
N GLU A 82 -4.74 -1.39 2.30
CA GLU A 82 -4.15 -2.73 2.37
C GLU A 82 -3.96 -3.21 3.81
N LEU A 83 -3.41 -2.35 4.68
CA LEU A 83 -3.24 -2.66 6.11
C LEU A 83 -4.57 -2.95 6.81
N ALA A 84 -5.62 -2.17 6.53
CA ALA A 84 -6.94 -2.36 7.11
C ALA A 84 -7.60 -3.66 6.64
N VAL A 85 -7.52 -3.95 5.34
CA VAL A 85 -8.05 -5.20 4.75
C VAL A 85 -7.32 -6.41 5.32
N HIS A 86 -5.98 -6.38 5.39
CA HIS A 86 -5.19 -7.46 5.97
C HIS A 86 -5.55 -7.71 7.44
N ALA A 87 -5.74 -6.65 8.22
CA ALA A 87 -6.21 -6.78 9.61
C ALA A 87 -7.59 -7.44 9.70
N GLY A 88 -8.50 -7.10 8.78
CA GLY A 88 -9.81 -7.74 8.67
C GLY A 88 -9.75 -9.22 8.31
N GLN A 89 -8.84 -9.62 7.43
CA GLN A 89 -8.63 -11.03 7.07
C GLN A 89 -8.20 -11.87 8.27
N GLN A 90 -7.49 -11.31 9.26
CA GLN A 90 -7.13 -12.02 10.49
C GLN A 90 -8.33 -12.37 11.39
N VAL A 91 -9.49 -11.74 11.16
CA VAL A 91 -10.73 -11.89 11.94
C VAL A 91 -11.94 -12.21 11.08
N ASP A 92 -11.71 -12.80 9.89
CA ASP A 92 -12.72 -13.20 8.91
C ASP A 92 -13.66 -12.05 8.46
N ALA A 93 -13.19 -10.81 8.53
CA ALA A 93 -13.89 -9.59 8.14
C ALA A 93 -13.05 -8.76 7.14
N GLY A 94 -12.64 -9.40 6.04
CA GLY A 94 -11.71 -8.80 5.07
C GLY A 94 -12.32 -7.73 4.14
N VAL A 95 -13.59 -7.37 4.31
CA VAL A 95 -14.24 -6.36 3.47
C VAL A 95 -14.24 -5.00 4.16
N LEU A 96 -13.62 -4.02 3.50
CA LEU A 96 -13.57 -2.63 3.95
C LEU A 96 -14.87 -1.92 3.58
N ASP A 97 -15.69 -1.61 4.59
CA ASP A 97 -16.95 -0.86 4.43
C ASP A 97 -16.68 0.63 4.29
N GLU A 98 -15.81 1.16 5.14
CA GLU A 98 -15.39 2.56 5.13
C GLU A 98 -13.98 2.69 5.67
N LEU A 99 -13.21 3.64 5.13
CA LEU A 99 -11.95 4.09 5.73
C LEU A 99 -11.79 5.59 5.52
N VAL A 100 -11.69 6.32 6.63
CA VAL A 100 -11.38 7.74 6.65
C VAL A 100 -9.88 7.89 6.90
N VAL A 101 -9.17 8.52 5.97
CA VAL A 101 -7.77 8.93 6.18
C VAL A 101 -7.77 10.27 6.89
N GLU A 102 -7.31 10.27 8.14
CA GLU A 102 -7.42 11.41 9.06
C GLU A 102 -6.20 12.34 8.99
N THR A 103 -5.00 11.77 8.87
CA THR A 103 -3.74 12.52 8.88
C THR A 103 -2.69 11.80 8.04
N PRO A 104 -1.93 12.49 7.17
CA PRO A 104 -0.87 11.87 6.40
C PRO A 104 0.15 11.17 7.30
N LEU A 105 0.55 9.94 6.92
CA LEU A 105 1.61 9.21 7.59
C LEU A 105 2.93 9.53 6.88
N VAL A 106 3.71 10.41 7.49
CA VAL A 106 5.01 10.85 6.95
C VAL A 106 6.08 9.82 7.32
N LEU A 107 6.91 9.45 6.34
CA LEU A 107 8.05 8.58 6.56
C LEU A 107 9.34 9.42 6.63
N PRO A 108 10.13 9.32 7.70
CA PRO A 108 11.36 10.10 7.81
C PRO A 108 12.43 9.57 6.85
N ALA A 109 13.32 10.46 6.39
CA ALA A 109 14.43 10.10 5.52
C ALA A 109 15.39 9.09 6.17
N THR A 110 15.49 9.11 7.50
CA THR A 110 16.28 8.17 8.31
C THR A 110 15.47 7.72 9.52
N GLY A 111 15.77 6.53 10.03
CA GLY A 111 15.00 5.92 11.11
C GLY A 111 13.73 5.26 10.60
N ALA A 112 12.77 5.03 11.50
CA ALA A 112 11.52 4.35 11.17
C ALA A 112 10.34 4.93 11.95
N VAL A 113 9.14 4.54 11.50
CA VAL A 113 7.91 4.70 12.26
C VAL A 113 7.40 3.32 12.67
N ARG A 114 6.88 3.22 13.88
CA ARG A 114 6.15 2.03 14.33
C ARG A 114 4.70 2.19 13.95
N VAL A 115 4.10 1.14 13.42
CA VAL A 115 2.70 1.10 13.00
C VAL A 115 1.95 0.08 13.82
N GLN A 116 0.71 0.41 14.17
CA GLN A 116 -0.26 -0.47 14.79
C GLN A 116 -1.56 -0.45 14.00
N VAL A 117 -2.08 -1.62 13.69
CA VAL A 117 -3.40 -1.77 13.07
C VAL A 117 -4.27 -2.59 13.99
N THR A 118 -5.42 -2.06 14.37
CA THR A 118 -6.38 -2.78 15.22
C THR A 118 -7.62 -3.11 14.42
N ALA A 119 -8.13 -4.33 14.53
CA ALA A 119 -9.50 -4.67 14.15
C ALA A 119 -10.21 -5.17 15.41
N GLY A 120 -11.18 -4.40 15.90
CA GLY A 120 -11.82 -4.64 17.20
C GLY A 120 -12.92 -5.70 17.18
N ALA A 121 -13.66 -5.76 18.29
CA ALA A 121 -14.91 -6.51 18.37
C ALA A 121 -15.93 -6.15 17.28
N THR A 122 -16.83 -7.10 17.05
CA THR A 122 -18.01 -6.88 16.21
C THR A 122 -19.04 -6.04 16.96
N ASP A 123 -19.52 -4.98 16.32
CA ASP A 123 -20.59 -4.11 16.82
C ASP A 123 -21.99 -4.74 16.59
N ASP A 124 -23.04 -4.08 17.09
CA ASP A 124 -24.43 -4.54 16.94
C ASP A 124 -24.90 -4.62 15.48
N LEU A 125 -24.17 -4.00 14.54
CA LEU A 125 -24.45 -3.99 13.11
C LEU A 125 -23.62 -5.04 12.34
N GLY A 126 -22.83 -5.85 13.04
CA GLY A 126 -21.97 -6.86 12.41
C GLY A 126 -20.68 -6.30 11.82
N ARG A 127 -20.31 -5.07 12.16
CA ARG A 127 -19.08 -4.41 11.67
C ARG A 127 -17.99 -4.45 12.72
N ARG A 128 -16.73 -4.40 12.31
CA ARG A 128 -15.58 -4.29 13.21
C ARG A 128 -14.89 -2.96 12.99
N ALA A 129 -14.68 -2.20 14.06
CA ALA A 129 -13.90 -0.97 13.95
C ALA A 129 -12.45 -1.30 13.59
N VAL A 130 -11.90 -0.59 12.60
CA VAL A 130 -10.49 -0.67 12.22
C VAL A 130 -9.82 0.68 12.44
N ALA A 131 -8.55 0.67 12.85
CA ALA A 131 -7.75 1.88 12.96
C ALA A 131 -6.27 1.62 12.70
N VAL A 132 -5.62 2.58 12.03
CA VAL A 132 -4.18 2.58 11.78
C VAL A 132 -3.55 3.72 12.57
N HIS A 133 -2.60 3.38 13.45
CA HIS A 133 -1.84 4.33 14.23
C HIS A 133 -0.36 4.22 13.90
N ALA A 134 0.36 5.33 13.97
CA ALA A 134 1.81 5.33 13.88
C ALA A 134 2.44 6.27 14.91
N ARG A 135 3.71 6.02 15.22
CA ARG A 135 4.56 6.93 16.00
C ARG A 135 6.01 6.83 15.57
N GLY A 136 6.78 7.90 15.72
CA GLY A 136 8.24 7.85 15.62
C GLY A 136 8.88 6.95 16.67
N GLU A 137 10.12 6.51 16.42
CA GLU A 137 10.88 5.68 17.38
C GLU A 137 11.34 6.43 18.63
N ASP A 138 11.37 7.77 18.59
CA ASP A 138 11.85 8.64 19.67
C ASP A 138 10.86 8.81 20.85
N GLY A 139 9.88 7.90 20.96
CA GLY A 139 8.92 7.88 22.07
C GLY A 139 7.77 8.88 21.91
N GLU A 140 7.48 9.31 20.69
CA GLU A 140 6.33 10.17 20.38
C GLU A 140 4.99 9.52 20.75
N ALA A 141 3.97 10.36 20.92
CA ALA A 141 2.60 9.90 21.09
C ALA A 141 2.10 9.25 19.79
N TRP A 142 1.26 8.22 19.93
CA TRP A 142 0.59 7.61 18.80
C TRP A 142 -0.36 8.60 18.12
N THR A 143 -0.24 8.69 16.80
CA THR A 143 -1.16 9.44 15.93
C THR A 143 -2.03 8.46 15.17
N ARG A 144 -3.33 8.73 15.09
CA ARG A 144 -4.25 7.95 14.25
C ARG A 144 -4.23 8.51 12.83
N HIS A 145 -3.92 7.66 11.87
CA HIS A 145 -3.82 8.02 10.45
C HIS A 145 -5.05 7.61 9.66
N ALA A 146 -5.70 6.53 10.07
CA ALA A 146 -6.96 6.11 9.50
C ALA A 146 -7.87 5.43 10.52
N SER A 147 -9.17 5.54 10.33
CA SER A 147 -10.17 4.72 11.03
C SER A 147 -11.37 4.42 10.15
N GLY A 148 -12.09 3.36 10.48
CA GLY A 148 -13.21 2.92 9.66
C GLY A 148 -13.84 1.63 10.15
N PHE A 149 -14.50 0.92 9.23
CA PHE A 149 -15.24 -0.30 9.53
C PHE A 149 -14.95 -1.42 8.53
N LEU A 150 -14.88 -2.63 9.07
CA LEU A 150 -14.70 -3.88 8.35
C LEU A 150 -15.95 -4.75 8.51
N THR A 151 -16.26 -5.59 7.52
CA THR A 151 -17.41 -6.51 7.56
C THR A 151 -17.05 -7.90 7.04
N THR A 152 -17.86 -8.89 7.43
CA THR A 152 -17.76 -10.28 6.96
C THR A 152 -18.48 -10.52 5.64
N GLY A 153 -19.39 -9.62 5.26
CA GLY A 153 -20.17 -9.73 4.03
C GLY A 153 -19.30 -9.51 2.81
N VAL A 154 -19.71 -10.05 1.66
CA VAL A 154 -19.30 -9.49 0.36
C VAL A 154 -19.67 -8.01 0.43
N ALA A 155 -18.72 -7.10 0.15
CA ALA A 155 -18.94 -5.65 0.08
C ALA A 155 -20.37 -5.44 -0.39
N GLY A 156 -21.25 -5.01 0.52
CA GLY A 156 -22.67 -4.94 0.22
C GLY A 156 -22.73 -4.19 -1.10
N HIS A 157 -23.20 -4.86 -2.16
CA HIS A 157 -23.28 -4.26 -3.49
C HIS A 157 -24.14 -3.02 -3.30
N GLY A 158 -23.49 -1.88 -3.03
CA GLY A 158 -24.12 -0.61 -2.77
C GLY A 158 -24.62 -0.20 -4.12
N THR A 159 -25.82 -0.66 -4.49
CA THR A 159 -26.53 -0.28 -5.71
C THR A 159 -25.60 -0.14 -6.92
N GLY A 160 -25.07 -1.26 -7.42
CA GLY A 160 -24.35 -1.35 -8.70
C GLY A 160 -22.99 -0.64 -8.73
N SER A 161 -21.92 -1.40 -8.48
CA SER A 161 -20.61 -0.96 -8.97
C SER A 161 -20.67 -0.91 -10.50
N ALA A 162 -20.11 0.10 -11.15
CA ALA A 162 -20.01 0.14 -12.62
C ALA A 162 -19.24 -1.08 -13.20
N ALA A 163 -18.45 -1.76 -12.37
CA ALA A 163 -17.78 -3.01 -12.70
C ALA A 163 -18.69 -4.25 -12.62
N ASP A 164 -19.81 -4.19 -11.90
CA ASP A 164 -20.79 -5.29 -11.81
C ASP A 164 -21.48 -5.44 -13.16
N GLY A 165 -20.94 -6.32 -14.01
CA GLY A 165 -21.44 -6.60 -15.35
C GLY A 165 -20.61 -6.00 -16.48
N PHE A 166 -19.44 -5.40 -16.21
CA PHE A 166 -18.51 -5.03 -17.26
C PHE A 166 -17.76 -6.27 -17.81
N ASP A 167 -17.81 -6.47 -19.13
CA ASP A 167 -17.12 -7.59 -19.79
C ASP A 167 -15.66 -7.24 -20.09
N PHE A 168 -14.77 -7.60 -19.17
CA PHE A 168 -13.32 -7.48 -19.35
C PHE A 168 -12.74 -8.38 -20.46
N GLY A 169 -13.55 -9.28 -21.07
CA GLY A 169 -13.15 -10.04 -22.26
C GLY A 169 -13.04 -9.20 -23.53
N VAL A 170 -13.64 -8.00 -23.56
CA VAL A 170 -13.52 -7.04 -24.66
C VAL A 170 -12.67 -5.86 -24.21
N TRP A 171 -11.41 -5.82 -24.67
CA TRP A 171 -10.44 -4.79 -24.27
C TRP A 171 -9.61 -4.25 -25.45
N PRO A 172 -9.47 -2.92 -25.61
CA PRO A 172 -10.16 -1.88 -24.85
C PRO A 172 -11.68 -1.89 -25.07
N PRO A 173 -12.48 -1.30 -24.16
CA PRO A 173 -13.93 -1.31 -24.27
C PRO A 173 -14.40 -0.70 -25.59
N GLU A 174 -15.42 -1.32 -26.20
CA GLU A 174 -15.99 -0.84 -27.46
C GLU A 174 -16.56 0.58 -27.29
N GLY A 175 -16.28 1.46 -28.26
CA GLY A 175 -16.67 2.86 -28.23
C GLY A 175 -15.85 3.75 -27.29
N ALA A 176 -14.79 3.22 -26.65
CA ALA A 176 -13.89 4.03 -25.83
C ALA A 176 -12.78 4.67 -26.66
N GLU A 177 -12.53 5.96 -26.43
CA GLU A 177 -11.48 6.73 -27.10
C GLU A 177 -10.20 6.72 -26.26
N ALA A 178 -9.05 6.48 -26.89
CA ALA A 178 -7.76 6.48 -26.20
C ALA A 178 -7.36 7.91 -25.80
N LEU A 179 -6.93 8.07 -24.56
CA LEU A 179 -6.35 9.31 -24.03
C LEU A 179 -4.83 9.19 -23.99
N SER A 180 -4.13 10.27 -24.32
CA SER A 180 -2.68 10.34 -24.14
C SER A 180 -2.33 10.45 -22.66
N VAL A 181 -1.35 9.65 -22.23
CA VAL A 181 -0.76 9.71 -20.88
C VAL A 181 0.71 10.12 -20.90
N ALA A 182 1.24 10.55 -22.04
CA ALA A 182 2.67 10.81 -22.24
C ALA A 182 3.25 11.81 -21.23
N ASP A 183 2.54 12.90 -20.96
CA ASP A 183 2.98 13.96 -20.06
C ASP A 183 2.33 13.86 -18.67
N PHE A 184 1.61 12.76 -18.38
CA PHE A 184 0.78 12.66 -17.17
C PHE A 184 1.63 12.82 -15.90
N TYR A 185 2.67 12.01 -15.75
CA TYR A 185 3.53 12.04 -14.55
C TYR A 185 4.36 13.32 -14.45
N ASP A 186 4.81 13.89 -15.57
CA ASP A 186 5.50 15.18 -15.59
C ASP A 186 4.59 16.31 -15.08
N LEU A 187 3.31 16.32 -15.50
CA LEU A 187 2.32 17.27 -15.00
C LEU A 187 2.00 17.05 -13.52
N ARG A 188 1.98 15.81 -13.04
CA ARG A 188 1.82 15.48 -11.61
C ARG A 188 3.01 15.99 -10.79
N PHE A 189 4.23 15.80 -11.29
CA PHE A 189 5.45 16.31 -10.67
C PHE A 189 5.43 17.84 -10.54
N VAL A 190 5.02 18.55 -11.60
CA VAL A 190 4.85 20.02 -11.55
C VAL A 190 3.78 20.45 -10.54
N ALA A 191 2.74 19.63 -10.34
CA ALA A 191 1.72 19.85 -9.32
C ALA A 191 2.15 19.42 -7.90
N GLY A 192 3.40 18.95 -7.73
CA GLY A 192 3.98 18.54 -6.45
C GLY A 192 3.77 17.08 -6.08
N TYR A 193 3.22 16.24 -6.97
CA TYR A 193 3.13 14.79 -6.77
C TYR A 193 4.33 14.10 -7.42
N GLU A 194 5.22 13.59 -6.58
CA GLU A 194 6.49 13.00 -6.97
C GLU A 194 6.36 11.48 -6.96
N TYR A 195 5.69 10.96 -7.98
CA TYR A 195 5.61 9.52 -8.21
C TYR A 195 6.92 9.01 -8.82
N GLY A 196 7.63 8.14 -8.10
CA GLY A 196 8.79 7.42 -8.59
C GLY A 196 8.42 6.16 -9.39
N PRO A 197 9.41 5.42 -9.93
CA PRO A 197 9.21 4.32 -10.86
C PRO A 197 8.19 3.26 -10.43
N VAL A 198 8.12 2.94 -9.13
CA VAL A 198 7.17 1.93 -8.61
C VAL A 198 5.72 2.39 -8.69
N PHE A 199 5.47 3.69 -8.52
CA PHE A 199 4.12 4.29 -8.58
C PHE A 199 3.73 4.78 -9.98
N GLN A 200 4.66 4.82 -10.94
CA GLN A 200 4.35 5.18 -12.34
C GLN A 200 3.76 4.00 -13.13
N GLY A 201 2.67 3.43 -12.60
CA GLY A 201 2.06 2.20 -13.12
C GLY A 201 1.08 2.40 -14.28
N LEU A 202 0.59 3.62 -14.52
CA LEU A 202 -0.41 3.91 -15.55
C LEU A 202 0.18 3.79 -16.96
N ARG A 203 -0.39 2.91 -17.80
CA ARG A 203 0.13 2.63 -19.15
C ARG A 203 -0.74 3.16 -20.26
N ARG A 204 -2.05 2.98 -20.14
CA ARG A 204 -3.02 3.40 -21.15
C ARG A 204 -4.30 3.81 -20.45
N VAL A 205 -4.99 4.79 -21.01
CA VAL A 205 -6.29 5.23 -20.53
C VAL A 205 -7.23 5.36 -21.72
N TRP A 206 -8.48 4.94 -21.53
CA TRP A 206 -9.56 5.15 -22.48
C TRP A 206 -10.76 5.79 -21.78
N ARG A 207 -11.55 6.54 -22.56
CA ARG A 207 -12.76 7.20 -22.07
C ARG A 207 -13.97 6.83 -22.90
N ARG A 208 -15.08 6.50 -22.24
CA ARG A 208 -16.40 6.32 -22.86
C ARG A 208 -17.43 7.11 -22.06
N GLY A 209 -17.83 8.26 -22.57
CA GLY A 209 -18.71 9.18 -21.83
C GLY A 209 -18.07 9.66 -20.52
N GLU A 210 -18.61 9.21 -19.39
CA GLU A 210 -18.09 9.50 -18.04
C GLU A 210 -17.21 8.38 -17.47
N GLU A 211 -17.14 7.23 -18.13
CA GLU A 211 -16.33 6.09 -17.70
C GLU A 211 -14.87 6.27 -18.13
N LEU A 212 -13.95 5.95 -17.22
CA LEU A 212 -12.52 5.83 -17.48
C LEU A 212 -12.09 4.37 -17.32
N PHE A 213 -11.27 3.91 -18.24
CA PHE A 213 -10.67 2.59 -18.25
C PHE A 213 -9.16 2.74 -18.32
N ALA A 214 -8.41 1.90 -17.61
CA ALA A 214 -6.96 2.01 -17.57
C ALA A 214 -6.27 0.65 -17.61
N ASP A 215 -5.14 0.60 -18.32
CA ASP A 215 -4.11 -0.43 -18.12
C ASP A 215 -3.16 0.07 -17.04
N VAL A 216 -3.04 -0.68 -15.95
CA VAL A 216 -2.12 -0.35 -14.85
C VAL A 216 -1.27 -1.57 -14.56
N VAL A 217 0.04 -1.34 -14.38
CA VAL A 217 1.00 -2.40 -14.06
C VAL A 217 1.88 -1.96 -12.90
N LEU A 218 2.22 -2.89 -12.03
CA LEU A 218 3.18 -2.64 -10.96
C LEU A 218 4.60 -2.50 -11.55
N GLY A 219 5.39 -1.57 -11.03
CA GLY A 219 6.81 -1.45 -11.39
C GLY A 219 7.59 -2.72 -11.08
N GLU A 220 8.55 -3.08 -11.95
CA GLU A 220 9.30 -4.34 -11.85
C GLU A 220 10.04 -4.51 -10.52
N GLU A 221 10.54 -3.42 -9.93
CA GLU A 221 11.24 -3.42 -8.64
C GLU A 221 10.37 -3.92 -7.48
N ALA A 222 9.04 -3.73 -7.56
CA ALA A 222 8.08 -4.17 -6.54
C ALA A 222 7.40 -5.51 -6.89
N ALA A 223 7.64 -6.06 -8.09
CA ALA A 223 6.93 -7.26 -8.56
C ALA A 223 7.29 -8.53 -7.76
N GLY A 224 8.52 -8.61 -7.21
CA GLY A 224 8.98 -9.78 -6.46
C GLY A 224 8.17 -10.05 -5.18
N ASP A 225 7.83 -8.99 -4.45
CA ASP A 225 7.10 -9.08 -3.18
C ASP A 225 5.59 -8.88 -3.33
N ALA A 226 5.12 -8.56 -4.55
CA ALA A 226 3.72 -8.24 -4.82
C ALA A 226 2.75 -9.34 -4.38
N GLY A 227 3.15 -10.61 -4.49
CA GLY A 227 2.31 -11.76 -4.09
C GLY A 227 2.16 -11.95 -2.59
N ALA A 228 2.93 -11.23 -1.76
CA ALA A 228 2.79 -11.22 -0.31
C ALA A 228 1.81 -10.14 0.19
N PHE A 229 1.38 -9.24 -0.68
CA PHE A 229 0.28 -8.31 -0.43
C PHE A 229 -1.05 -8.92 -0.93
N GLY A 230 -2.17 -8.49 -0.36
CA GLY A 230 -3.48 -8.68 -0.98
C GLY A 230 -3.55 -7.93 -2.31
N LEU A 231 -3.22 -6.64 -2.30
CA LEU A 231 -2.94 -5.85 -3.48
C LEU A 231 -1.79 -4.88 -3.19
N HIS A 232 -0.72 -4.92 -3.99
CA HIS A 232 0.43 -4.04 -3.75
C HIS A 232 -0.02 -2.56 -3.75
N PRO A 233 0.31 -1.75 -2.72
CA PRO A 233 -0.20 -0.40 -2.59
C PRO A 233 0.06 0.51 -3.79
N ALA A 234 1.24 0.40 -4.40
CA ALA A 234 1.56 1.18 -5.60
C ALA A 234 0.70 0.83 -6.82
N LEU A 235 0.21 -0.42 -6.93
CA LEU A 235 -0.70 -0.82 -8.01
C LEU A 235 -2.09 -0.23 -7.78
N LEU A 236 -2.58 -0.28 -6.54
CA LEU A 236 -3.86 0.34 -6.16
C LEU A 236 -3.82 1.87 -6.31
N ASP A 237 -2.73 2.52 -5.89
CA ASP A 237 -2.54 3.96 -6.06
C ASP A 237 -2.55 4.36 -7.54
N ALA A 238 -1.81 3.63 -8.38
CA ALA A 238 -1.77 3.89 -9.82
C ALA A 238 -3.11 3.64 -10.54
N ALA A 239 -4.00 2.85 -9.96
CA ALA A 239 -5.36 2.67 -10.47
C ALA A 239 -6.29 3.87 -10.15
N LEU A 240 -5.92 4.74 -9.21
CA LEU A 240 -6.80 5.79 -8.68
C LEU A 240 -6.33 7.23 -8.94
N HIS A 241 -5.06 7.48 -9.30
CA HIS A 241 -4.46 8.83 -9.34
C HIS A 241 -4.61 9.64 -10.65
#